data_AF-A0A672G1C7-F1
#
_entry.id   AF-A0A672G1C7-F1
#
_cell.length_a   1.000
_cell.length_b   1.000
_cell.length_c   1.000
_cell.angle_alpha   90.00
_cell.angle_beta   90.00
_cell.angle_gamma   90.00
#
_symmetry.space_group_name_H-M   'P 1'
#
loop_
_entity.id
_entity.type
_entity.pdbx_description
1 polymer ?
#
loop_
_entity_poly.entity_id
_entity_poly.type
_entity_poly.pdbx_seq_one_letter_code
_entity_poly.pdbx_strand_id
1 'polypeptide(L)'
;MDAVDQQATPHPLQERVQALTQENLNLHEKHEQLFRRVEYLERRLGQLASSNTDLSCRLVQSEEDRLKLSKELVEEKIQTNKMREQYEEEAFQMKNKILNQDAVITDLELERDKLLRELQSAQARLQVKERSDGELKEEYATLKRDYLLLAESRSRERVQNQELSAELLALARAQDSLRRRLEEQQQSAQSSSRGLHGELDRVRALIGRMAQDGVKVRPEHRGAGRVPSELLRGNQDELRAALEKMKSSYEEQQKKLEEKVRVVMGRAQQESGRLIHVGRQRLSEQSAALMCSQSQVREVEEENSKLQLQVKELNEEYRARLVCYLQDLSEYIDGVGNSKNVSKQGKMKTFVDGMLEDVRSSYRLREEQLASAARSYRKRLQKIIRTHQALIIAYRVQREQILSKPDSGLDPGPPEAQFSLEPAELRDEVEKELQGLRRDEARLEDQLPEKVERICEASWTDMREQLRETTHSALVDLEKERALLLTRATAAEAEVLELQEYIDNHLIRYKEEITRLRRLHETAEARRSQSAPQTACRALRKTPPHYACK
;
A
#
# COMPACT_ATOMS: atom_id res chain seq x y z
N MET A 1 -86.54 26.37 -134.61
CA MET A 1 -86.34 27.82 -134.65
C MET A 1 -85.71 28.19 -133.34
N ASP A 2 -84.39 28.35 -133.39
CA ASP A 2 -83.48 28.63 -132.30
C ASP A 2 -83.76 29.98 -131.64
N ALA A 3 -83.48 30.07 -130.34
CA ALA A 3 -83.02 31.29 -129.70
C ALA A 3 -82.18 30.91 -128.47
N VAL A 4 -80.88 31.20 -128.63
CA VAL A 4 -79.78 31.11 -127.67
C VAL A 4 -80.00 32.07 -126.51
N ASP A 5 -79.66 31.65 -125.28
CA ASP A 5 -79.04 32.50 -124.24
C ASP A 5 -78.54 31.58 -123.09
N GLN A 6 -77.23 31.28 -123.02
CA GLN A 6 -76.17 32.05 -122.35
C GLN A 6 -76.03 31.77 -120.84
N GLN A 7 -74.80 31.36 -120.45
CA GLN A 7 -74.15 31.48 -119.13
C GLN A 7 -74.62 30.50 -118.02
N ALA A 8 -73.78 29.83 -117.23
CA ALA A 8 -72.33 29.71 -117.12
C ALA A 8 -72.04 28.41 -116.36
N THR A 9 -70.90 27.79 -116.63
CA THR A 9 -70.38 26.64 -115.87
C THR A 9 -70.22 26.97 -114.38
N PRO A 10 -70.81 26.22 -113.43
CA PRO A 10 -70.47 26.34 -112.02
C PRO A 10 -69.17 25.59 -111.66
N HIS A 11 -68.53 24.94 -112.63
CA HIS A 11 -67.35 24.09 -112.41
C HIS A 11 -66.10 24.80 -111.83
N PRO A 12 -65.64 25.98 -112.33
CA PRO A 12 -64.37 26.55 -111.86
C PRO A 12 -64.47 27.16 -110.45
N LEU A 13 -65.63 27.70 -110.08
CA LEU A 13 -65.87 28.21 -108.72
C LEU A 13 -66.04 27.05 -107.73
N GLN A 14 -66.71 25.97 -108.13
CA GLN A 14 -66.89 24.79 -107.29
C GLN A 14 -65.57 24.03 -107.09
N GLU A 15 -64.73 23.91 -108.11
CA GLU A 15 -63.36 23.39 -108.00
C GLU A 15 -62.47 24.28 -107.13
N ARG A 16 -62.59 25.61 -107.25
CA ARG A 16 -61.85 26.55 -106.39
C ARG A 16 -62.26 26.45 -104.93
N VAL A 17 -63.56 26.31 -104.65
CA VAL A 17 -64.08 26.07 -103.29
C VAL A 17 -63.61 24.71 -102.77
N GLN A 18 -63.61 23.65 -103.59
CA GLN A 18 -63.08 22.35 -103.21
C GLN A 18 -61.57 22.39 -102.89
N ALA A 19 -60.77 23.05 -103.73
CA ALA A 19 -59.34 23.25 -103.49
C ALA A 19 -59.08 24.04 -102.19
N LEU A 20 -59.84 25.12 -101.95
CA LEU A 20 -59.76 25.87 -100.69
C LEU A 20 -60.21 25.05 -99.49
N THR A 21 -61.22 24.18 -99.61
CA THR A 21 -61.61 23.28 -98.51
C THR A 21 -60.55 22.23 -98.21
N GLN A 22 -59.89 21.66 -99.23
CA GLN A 22 -58.78 20.73 -99.06
C GLN A 22 -57.55 21.42 -98.46
N GLU A 23 -57.27 22.66 -98.88
CA GLU A 23 -56.20 23.48 -98.31
C GLU A 23 -56.48 23.81 -96.84
N ASN A 24 -57.72 24.19 -96.49
CA ASN A 24 -58.13 24.42 -95.11
C ASN A 24 -58.03 23.14 -94.24
N LEU A 25 -58.39 21.98 -94.79
CA LEU A 25 -58.20 20.68 -94.12
C LEU A 25 -56.71 20.39 -93.89
N ASN A 26 -55.86 20.57 -94.89
CA ASN A 26 -54.41 20.42 -94.77
C ASN A 26 -53.80 21.39 -93.76
N LEU A 27 -54.30 22.63 -93.69
CA LEU A 27 -53.89 23.60 -92.69
C LEU A 27 -54.33 23.17 -91.29
N HIS A 28 -55.56 22.67 -91.13
CA HIS A 28 -56.03 22.12 -89.86
C HIS A 28 -55.20 20.94 -89.38
N GLU A 29 -54.86 20.00 -90.26
CA GLU A 29 -53.99 18.87 -89.91
C GLU A 29 -52.59 19.34 -89.48
N LYS A 30 -52.01 20.32 -90.19
CA LYS A 30 -50.72 20.92 -89.79
C LYS A 30 -50.82 21.66 -88.46
N HIS A 31 -51.91 22.41 -88.23
CA HIS A 31 -52.17 23.07 -86.96
C HIS A 31 -52.29 22.05 -85.83
N GLU A 32 -53.02 20.95 -86.02
CA GLU A 32 -53.08 19.85 -85.04
C GLU A 32 -51.71 19.25 -84.73
N GLN A 33 -50.88 19.00 -85.76
CA GLN A 33 -49.52 18.50 -85.56
C GLN A 33 -48.66 19.49 -84.77
N LEU A 34 -48.76 20.78 -85.06
CA LEU A 34 -48.09 21.84 -84.31
C LEU A 34 -48.58 21.90 -82.87
N PHE A 35 -49.88 21.82 -82.61
CA PHE A 35 -50.44 21.77 -81.25
C PHE A 35 -49.90 20.58 -80.46
N ARG A 36 -49.92 19.37 -81.03
CA ARG A 36 -49.33 18.18 -80.39
C ARG A 36 -47.84 18.35 -80.09
N ARG A 37 -47.11 19.03 -80.99
CA ARG A 37 -45.68 19.32 -80.79
C ARG A 37 -45.46 20.34 -79.67
N VAL A 38 -46.27 21.38 -79.60
CA VAL A 38 -46.24 22.39 -78.53
C VAL A 38 -46.57 21.73 -77.20
N GLU A 39 -47.65 20.95 -77.11
CA GLU A 39 -47.99 20.21 -75.88
C GLU A 39 -46.87 19.27 -75.43
N TYR A 40 -46.20 18.59 -76.37
CA TYR A 40 -45.05 17.74 -76.04
C TYR A 40 -43.87 18.55 -75.49
N LEU A 41 -43.58 19.70 -76.07
CA LEU A 41 -42.53 20.60 -75.58
C LEU A 41 -42.88 21.20 -74.23
N GLU A 42 -44.13 21.59 -74.01
CA GLU A 42 -44.64 22.09 -72.72
C GLU A 42 -44.52 21.02 -71.63
N ARG A 43 -44.91 19.77 -71.92
CA ARG A 43 -44.73 18.66 -70.97
C ARG A 43 -43.25 18.40 -70.66
N ARG A 44 -42.37 18.42 -71.66
CA ARG A 44 -40.92 18.28 -71.42
C ARG A 44 -40.33 19.44 -70.64
N LEU A 45 -40.76 20.67 -70.91
CA LEU A 45 -40.36 21.84 -70.13
C LEU A 45 -40.84 21.73 -68.68
N GLY A 46 -42.07 21.26 -68.45
CA GLY A 46 -42.59 20.98 -67.12
C GLY A 46 -41.79 19.92 -66.37
N GLN A 47 -41.43 18.81 -67.03
CA GLN A 47 -40.56 17.77 -66.47
C GLN A 47 -39.14 18.27 -66.20
N LEU A 48 -38.58 19.09 -67.10
CA LEU A 48 -37.27 19.71 -66.90
C LEU A 48 -37.31 20.67 -65.71
N ALA A 49 -38.35 21.51 -65.60
CA ALA A 49 -38.53 22.41 -64.48
C ALA A 49 -38.66 21.65 -63.15
N SER A 50 -39.46 20.58 -63.09
CA SER A 50 -39.61 19.77 -61.88
C SER A 50 -38.30 19.05 -61.51
N SER A 51 -37.58 18.51 -62.50
CA SER A 51 -36.29 17.86 -62.24
C SER A 51 -35.23 18.86 -61.76
N ASN A 52 -35.23 20.09 -62.29
CA ASN A 52 -34.34 21.15 -61.86
C ASN A 52 -34.64 21.61 -60.42
N THR A 53 -35.92 21.75 -60.06
CA THR A 53 -36.32 22.04 -58.68
C THR A 53 -35.94 20.91 -57.73
N ASP A 54 -36.15 19.65 -58.12
CA ASP A 54 -35.78 18.48 -57.30
C ASP A 54 -34.27 18.40 -57.06
N LEU A 55 -33.46 18.62 -58.11
CA LEU A 55 -31.99 18.67 -58.00
C LEU A 55 -31.53 19.83 -57.11
N SER A 56 -32.15 21.01 -57.24
CA SER A 56 -31.85 22.17 -56.40
C SER A 56 -32.18 21.88 -54.93
N CYS A 57 -33.33 21.27 -54.62
CA CYS A 57 -33.70 20.86 -53.27
C CYS A 57 -32.71 19.85 -52.67
N ARG A 58 -32.28 18.85 -53.46
CA ARG A 58 -31.29 17.85 -53.02
C ARG A 58 -29.92 18.47 -52.75
N LEU A 59 -29.51 19.43 -53.58
CA LEU A 59 -28.26 20.16 -53.37
C LEU A 59 -28.30 20.92 -52.04
N VAL A 60 -29.38 21.66 -51.78
CA VAL A 60 -29.58 22.39 -50.51
C VAL A 60 -29.52 21.44 -49.32
N GLN A 61 -30.23 20.31 -49.37
CA GLN A 61 -30.18 19.29 -48.32
C GLN A 61 -28.76 18.75 -48.11
N SER A 62 -28.01 18.46 -49.18
CA SER A 62 -26.63 17.99 -49.06
C SER A 62 -25.70 19.04 -48.44
N GLU A 63 -25.94 20.33 -48.70
CA GLU A 63 -25.17 21.42 -48.11
C GLU A 63 -25.51 21.63 -46.64
N GLU A 64 -26.79 21.54 -46.27
CA GLU A 64 -27.25 21.54 -44.88
C GLU A 64 -26.64 20.39 -44.08
N ASP A 65 -26.65 19.17 -44.62
CA ASP A 65 -26.07 18.01 -43.95
C ASP A 65 -24.54 18.12 -43.83
N ARG A 66 -23.86 18.66 -44.85
CA ARG A 66 -22.43 18.99 -44.77
C ARG A 66 -22.15 20.00 -43.66
N LEU A 67 -23.00 21.02 -43.51
CA LEU A 67 -22.86 22.01 -42.44
C LEU A 67 -23.11 21.38 -41.07
N LYS A 68 -24.12 20.52 -40.90
CA LYS A 68 -24.38 19.77 -39.67
C LYS A 68 -23.17 18.92 -39.27
N LEU A 69 -22.64 18.11 -40.19
CA LEU A 69 -21.45 17.30 -39.96
C LEU A 69 -20.22 18.15 -39.61
N SER A 70 -20.06 19.31 -40.26
CA SER A 70 -18.95 20.22 -39.94
C SER A 70 -19.08 20.84 -38.55
N LYS A 71 -20.31 21.12 -38.10
CA LYS A 71 -20.61 21.63 -36.76
C LYS A 71 -20.32 20.56 -35.70
N GLU A 72 -20.85 19.36 -35.89
CA GLU A 72 -20.62 18.20 -35.00
C GLU A 72 -19.11 17.91 -34.87
N LEU A 73 -18.37 17.92 -35.98
CA LEU A 73 -16.92 17.74 -35.96
C LEU A 73 -16.18 18.81 -35.13
N VAL A 74 -16.64 20.06 -35.18
CA VAL A 74 -16.06 21.14 -34.37
C VAL A 74 -16.44 20.97 -32.90
N GLU A 75 -17.67 20.60 -32.60
CA GLU A 75 -18.12 20.32 -31.23
C GLU A 75 -17.33 19.17 -30.60
N GLU A 76 -17.13 18.07 -31.32
CA GLU A 76 -16.29 16.95 -30.89
C GLU A 76 -14.83 17.35 -30.67
N LYS A 77 -14.26 18.21 -31.53
CA LYS A 77 -12.91 18.76 -31.33
C LYS A 77 -12.82 19.63 -30.08
N ILE A 78 -13.85 20.43 -29.81
CA ILE A 78 -13.92 21.25 -28.59
C ILE A 78 -14.02 20.35 -27.36
N GLN A 79 -14.88 19.32 -27.38
CA GLN A 79 -15.00 18.36 -26.27
C GLN A 79 -13.68 17.61 -26.04
N THR A 80 -13.04 17.13 -27.11
CA THR A 80 -11.73 16.46 -27.03
C THR A 80 -10.66 17.37 -26.43
N ASN A 81 -10.61 18.64 -26.83
CA ASN A 81 -9.68 19.62 -26.26
C ASN A 81 -9.99 19.90 -24.78
N LYS A 82 -11.27 20.05 -24.41
CA LYS A 82 -11.68 20.24 -23.00
C LYS A 82 -11.25 19.06 -22.13
N MET A 83 -11.45 17.83 -22.60
CA MET A 83 -11.00 16.64 -21.88
C MET A 83 -9.47 16.62 -21.76
N ARG A 84 -8.74 16.99 -22.83
CA ARG A 84 -7.27 17.09 -22.79
C ARG A 84 -6.80 18.13 -21.76
N GLU A 85 -7.41 19.30 -21.73
CA GLU A 85 -7.09 20.36 -20.75
C GLU A 85 -7.32 19.87 -19.31
N GLN A 86 -8.43 19.19 -19.03
CA GLN A 86 -8.69 18.58 -17.72
C GLN A 86 -7.62 17.56 -17.34
N TYR A 87 -7.23 16.68 -18.25
CA TYR A 87 -6.16 15.71 -17.99
C TYR A 87 -4.80 16.38 -17.74
N GLU A 88 -4.49 17.47 -18.45
CA GLU A 88 -3.26 18.24 -18.24
C GLU A 88 -3.26 18.94 -16.88
N GLU A 89 -4.40 19.50 -16.46
CA GLU A 89 -4.58 20.11 -15.14
C GLU A 89 -4.43 19.08 -14.01
N GLU A 90 -5.11 17.93 -14.12
CA GLU A 90 -5.00 16.85 -13.15
C GLU A 90 -3.57 16.29 -13.08
N ALA A 91 -2.93 16.10 -14.22
CA ALA A 91 -1.53 15.67 -14.27
C ALA A 91 -0.60 16.67 -13.58
N PHE A 92 -0.82 17.96 -13.78
CA PHE A 92 -0.05 19.01 -13.11
C PHE A 92 -0.28 19.02 -11.59
N GLN A 93 -1.54 18.90 -11.15
CA GLN A 93 -1.86 18.80 -9.72
C GLN A 93 -1.23 17.57 -9.08
N MET A 94 -1.30 16.41 -9.73
CA MET A 94 -0.69 15.17 -9.24
C MET A 94 0.83 15.27 -9.20
N LYS A 95 1.46 15.87 -10.22
CA LYS A 95 2.89 16.13 -10.23
C LYS A 95 3.32 17.02 -9.06
N ASN A 96 2.55 18.06 -8.74
CA ASN A 96 2.83 18.91 -7.58
C ASN A 96 2.67 18.17 -6.25
N LYS A 97 1.65 17.30 -6.13
CA LYS A 97 1.49 16.44 -4.94
C LYS A 97 2.67 15.49 -4.77
N ILE A 98 3.14 14.87 -5.86
CA ILE A 98 4.32 13.99 -5.85
C ILE A 98 5.55 14.78 -5.39
N LEU A 99 5.82 15.95 -5.98
CA LEU A 99 6.97 16.78 -5.58
C LEU A 99 6.93 17.20 -4.10
N ASN A 100 5.74 17.53 -3.58
CA ASN A 100 5.58 17.86 -2.16
C ASN A 100 5.81 16.63 -1.27
N GLN A 101 5.33 15.45 -1.69
CA GLN A 101 5.58 14.20 -0.97
C GLN A 101 7.06 13.81 -1.00
N ASP A 102 7.73 13.97 -2.14
CA ASP A 102 9.17 13.74 -2.27
C ASP A 102 9.96 14.66 -1.35
N ALA A 103 9.59 15.95 -1.25
CA ALA A 103 10.22 16.88 -0.31
C ALA A 103 10.07 16.40 1.16
N VAL A 104 8.85 16.00 1.56
CA VAL A 104 8.61 15.46 2.92
C VAL A 104 9.40 14.17 3.15
N ILE A 105 9.50 13.27 2.17
CA ILE A 105 10.30 12.05 2.28
C ILE A 105 11.77 12.41 2.49
N THR A 106 12.32 13.37 1.74
CA THR A 106 13.72 13.79 1.91
C THR A 106 13.97 14.38 3.31
N ASP A 107 13.03 15.15 3.86
CA ASP A 107 13.15 15.67 5.22
C ASP A 107 13.14 14.54 6.27
N LEU A 108 12.25 13.55 6.12
CA LEU A 108 12.19 12.38 6.99
C LEU A 108 13.46 11.52 6.89
N GLU A 109 14.05 11.38 5.70
CA GLU A 109 15.33 10.68 5.51
C GLU A 109 16.47 11.40 6.22
N LEU A 110 16.51 12.75 6.15
CA LEU A 110 17.48 13.55 6.88
C LEU A 110 17.32 13.41 8.40
N GLU A 111 16.08 13.36 8.90
CA GLU A 111 15.79 13.13 10.32
C GLU A 111 16.22 11.73 10.76
N ARG A 112 15.88 10.69 9.99
CA ARG A 112 16.36 9.32 10.21
C ARG A 112 17.88 9.27 10.32
N ASP A 113 18.59 9.91 9.41
CA ASP A 113 20.05 9.90 9.39
C ASP A 113 20.66 10.67 10.58
N LYS A 114 20.00 11.74 11.04
CA LYS A 114 20.38 12.43 12.29
C LYS A 114 20.22 11.49 13.50
N LEU A 115 19.07 10.83 13.63
CA LEU A 115 18.79 9.90 14.71
C LEU A 115 19.72 8.69 14.70
N LEU A 116 20.08 8.18 13.52
CA LEU A 116 21.05 7.10 13.38
C LEU A 116 22.44 7.51 13.87
N ARG A 117 22.90 8.73 13.54
CA ARG A 117 24.16 9.28 14.06
C ARG A 117 24.13 9.44 15.58
N GLU A 118 23.02 9.93 16.12
CA GLU A 118 22.83 10.05 17.58
C GLU A 118 22.85 8.68 18.27
N LEU A 119 22.16 7.69 17.72
CA LEU A 119 22.16 6.32 18.21
C LEU A 119 23.57 5.72 18.22
N GLN A 120 24.33 5.87 17.12
CA GLN A 120 25.71 5.41 17.04
C GLN A 120 26.59 6.11 18.08
N SER A 121 26.42 7.41 18.29
CA SER A 121 27.15 8.15 19.33
C SER A 121 26.79 7.68 20.75
N ALA A 122 25.52 7.33 21.00
CA ALA A 122 25.07 6.80 22.28
C ALA A 122 25.61 5.39 22.52
N GLN A 123 25.59 4.53 21.50
CA GLN A 123 26.18 3.19 21.55
C GLN A 123 27.69 3.24 21.82
N ALA A 124 28.44 4.13 21.15
CA ALA A 124 29.87 4.31 21.40
C ALA A 124 30.14 4.75 22.86
N ARG A 125 29.35 5.69 23.39
CA ARG A 125 29.45 6.12 24.79
C ARG A 125 29.15 4.99 25.78
N LEU A 126 28.16 4.15 25.46
CA LEU A 126 27.81 3.00 26.28
C LEU A 126 28.94 1.94 26.27
N GLN A 127 29.50 1.62 25.11
CA GLN A 127 30.64 0.71 25.01
C GLN A 127 31.86 1.19 25.80
N VAL A 128 32.14 2.51 25.81
CA VAL A 128 33.22 3.07 26.63
C VAL A 128 32.92 2.88 28.12
N LYS A 129 31.67 3.12 28.56
CA LYS A 129 31.28 2.88 29.96
C LYS A 129 31.38 1.42 30.37
N GLU A 130 30.95 0.50 29.49
CA GLU A 130 31.06 -0.94 29.75
C GLU A 130 32.52 -1.38 29.90
N ARG A 131 33.42 -0.82 29.09
CA ARG A 131 34.87 -1.07 29.22
C ARG A 131 35.41 -0.52 30.54
N SER A 132 35.09 0.72 30.89
CA SER A 132 35.53 1.29 32.17
C SER A 132 34.97 0.55 33.38
N ASP A 133 33.74 0.05 33.31
CA ASP A 133 33.15 -0.79 34.37
C ASP A 133 33.85 -2.14 34.47
N GLY A 134 34.29 -2.71 33.34
CA GLY A 134 35.15 -3.89 33.29
C GLY A 134 36.50 -3.65 33.96
N GLU A 135 37.20 -2.60 33.57
CA GLU A 135 38.49 -2.17 34.15
C GLU A 135 38.36 -1.94 35.67
N LEU A 136 37.33 -1.22 36.12
CA LEU A 136 37.09 -0.96 37.54
C LEU A 136 36.85 -2.25 38.34
N LYS A 137 36.15 -3.24 37.77
CA LYS A 137 35.96 -4.55 38.41
C LYS A 137 37.27 -5.32 38.53
N GLU A 138 38.11 -5.26 37.50
CA GLU A 138 39.44 -5.88 37.53
C GLU A 138 40.33 -5.22 38.59
N GLU A 139 40.34 -3.88 38.66
CA GLU A 139 41.03 -3.11 39.69
C GLU A 139 40.52 -3.42 41.11
N TYR A 140 39.20 -3.54 41.29
CA TYR A 140 38.65 -3.94 42.58
C TYR A 140 39.07 -5.37 42.95
N ALA A 141 39.15 -6.28 41.97
CA ALA A 141 39.60 -7.64 42.20
C ALA A 141 41.10 -7.72 42.53
N THR A 142 41.96 -6.94 41.87
CA THR A 142 43.39 -6.83 42.23
C THR A 142 43.55 -6.27 43.62
N LEU A 143 42.89 -5.14 43.92
CA LEU A 143 42.93 -4.51 45.21
C LEU A 143 42.45 -5.45 46.33
N LYS A 144 41.38 -6.23 46.10
CA LYS A 144 40.91 -7.24 47.06
C LYS A 144 41.95 -8.34 47.31
N ARG A 145 42.65 -8.82 46.26
CA ARG A 145 43.73 -9.80 46.42
C ARG A 145 44.88 -9.21 47.24
N ASP A 146 45.26 -7.97 46.97
CA ASP A 146 46.34 -7.28 47.69
C ASP A 146 45.99 -7.09 49.17
N TYR A 147 44.74 -6.69 49.48
CA TYR A 147 44.27 -6.61 50.86
C TYR A 147 44.30 -7.96 51.59
N LEU A 148 43.95 -9.06 50.91
CA LEU A 148 44.02 -10.40 51.50
C LEU A 148 45.48 -10.79 51.78
N LEU A 149 46.39 -10.57 50.83
CA LEU A 149 47.82 -10.82 51.02
C LEU A 149 48.40 -9.99 52.18
N LEU A 150 48.01 -8.71 52.27
CA LEU A 150 48.42 -7.85 53.37
C LEU A 150 47.86 -8.36 54.71
N ALA A 151 46.60 -8.80 54.75
CA ALA A 151 46.00 -9.38 55.96
C ALA A 151 46.73 -10.66 56.42
N GLU A 152 47.13 -11.52 55.48
CA GLU A 152 47.96 -12.70 55.77
C GLU A 152 49.35 -12.33 56.27
N SER A 153 50.02 -11.36 55.66
CA SER A 153 51.33 -10.89 56.14
C SER A 153 51.23 -10.34 57.57
N ARG A 154 50.20 -9.54 57.84
CA ARG A 154 49.91 -9.00 59.17
C ARG A 154 49.59 -10.09 60.19
N SER A 155 48.90 -11.16 59.80
CA SER A 155 48.63 -12.28 60.71
C SER A 155 49.92 -13.06 61.02
N ARG A 156 50.79 -13.28 60.03
CA ARG A 156 52.12 -13.88 60.24
C ARG A 156 52.98 -13.04 61.17
N GLU A 157 53.05 -11.73 60.97
CA GLU A 157 53.77 -10.82 61.87
C GLU A 157 53.18 -10.81 63.29
N ARG A 158 51.85 -10.91 63.42
CA ARG A 158 51.20 -11.03 64.74
C ARG A 158 51.60 -12.31 65.45
N VAL A 159 51.64 -13.44 64.74
CA VAL A 159 52.08 -14.73 65.29
C VAL A 159 53.55 -14.63 65.71
N GLN A 160 54.42 -14.09 64.87
CA GLN A 160 55.84 -13.87 65.20
C GLN A 160 56.02 -12.96 66.43
N ASN A 161 55.26 -11.87 66.53
CA ASN A 161 55.29 -11.00 67.71
C ASN A 161 54.79 -11.72 68.98
N GLN A 162 53.78 -12.59 68.86
CA GLN A 162 53.29 -13.42 69.97
C GLN A 162 54.35 -14.43 70.42
N GLU A 163 55.03 -15.08 69.48
CA GLU A 163 56.15 -15.99 69.75
C GLU A 163 57.30 -15.28 70.47
N LEU A 164 57.76 -14.15 69.94
CA LEU A 164 58.80 -13.32 70.57
C LEU A 164 58.36 -12.85 71.98
N SER A 165 57.10 -12.45 72.15
CA SER A 165 56.57 -12.06 73.47
C SER A 165 56.58 -13.25 74.45
N ALA A 166 56.25 -14.46 73.98
CA ALA A 166 56.29 -15.67 74.79
C ALA A 166 57.73 -16.07 75.17
N GLU A 167 58.68 -15.94 74.23
CA GLU A 167 60.11 -16.14 74.48
C GLU A 167 60.65 -15.15 75.52
N LEU A 168 60.31 -13.86 75.40
CA LEU A 168 60.69 -12.84 76.38
C LEU A 168 60.12 -13.14 77.77
N LEU A 169 58.86 -13.58 77.86
CA LEU A 169 58.25 -14.02 79.12
C LEU A 169 58.94 -15.28 79.70
N ALA A 170 59.33 -16.23 78.85
CA ALA A 170 60.05 -17.43 79.29
C ALA A 170 61.45 -17.08 79.81
N LEU A 171 62.16 -16.16 79.14
CA LEU A 171 63.45 -15.64 79.58
C LEU A 171 63.32 -14.87 80.91
N ALA A 172 62.29 -14.04 81.07
CA ALA A 172 62.00 -13.36 82.33
C ALA A 172 61.74 -14.37 83.46
N ARG A 173 60.93 -15.40 83.21
CA ARG A 173 60.70 -16.49 84.18
C ARG A 173 61.98 -17.26 84.51
N ALA A 174 62.83 -17.53 83.53
CA ALA A 174 64.11 -18.18 83.73
C ALA A 174 65.04 -17.29 84.57
N GLN A 175 65.09 -15.99 84.30
CA GLN A 175 65.84 -15.02 85.09
C GLN A 175 65.33 -14.96 86.55
N ASP A 176 64.01 -14.92 86.77
CA ASP A 176 63.43 -14.96 88.11
C ASP A 176 63.72 -16.28 88.83
N SER A 177 63.72 -17.41 88.10
CA SER A 177 64.10 -18.71 88.67
C SER A 177 65.58 -18.77 89.09
N LEU A 178 66.47 -18.14 88.31
CA LEU A 178 67.88 -18.02 88.65
C LEU A 178 68.09 -17.08 89.84
N ARG A 179 67.33 -15.98 89.92
CA ARG A 179 67.33 -15.10 91.09
C ARG A 179 66.89 -15.84 92.35
N ARG A 180 65.80 -16.60 92.30
CA ARG A 180 65.35 -17.45 93.42
C ARG A 180 66.40 -18.48 93.82
N ARG A 181 67.04 -19.16 92.85
CA ARG A 181 68.13 -20.11 93.14
C ARG A 181 69.34 -19.42 93.79
N LEU A 182 69.69 -18.21 93.35
CA LEU A 182 70.76 -17.43 93.96
C LEU A 182 70.40 -17.03 95.39
N GLU A 183 69.15 -16.62 95.64
CA GLU A 183 68.63 -16.34 96.98
C GLU A 183 68.65 -17.58 97.88
N GLU A 184 68.21 -18.75 97.39
CA GLU A 184 68.28 -20.04 98.09
C GLU A 184 69.73 -20.48 98.39
N GLN A 185 70.65 -20.28 97.43
CA GLN A 185 72.09 -20.50 97.62
C GLN A 185 72.68 -19.55 98.66
N GLN A 186 72.26 -18.29 98.66
CA GLN A 186 72.67 -17.34 99.69
C GLN A 186 72.09 -17.70 101.07
N GLN A 187 70.84 -18.15 101.15
CA GLN A 187 70.23 -18.60 102.41
C GLN A 187 70.89 -19.88 102.94
N SER A 188 71.26 -20.83 102.07
CA SER A 188 72.02 -22.03 102.46
C SER A 188 73.49 -21.75 102.78
N ALA A 189 74.12 -20.77 102.12
CA ALA A 189 75.44 -20.24 102.52
C ALA A 189 75.38 -19.46 103.83
N GLN A 190 74.29 -18.76 104.13
CA GLN A 190 74.07 -18.09 105.42
C GLN A 190 73.81 -19.11 106.54
N SER A 191 73.07 -20.18 106.31
CA SER A 191 72.86 -21.23 107.32
C SER A 191 74.12 -22.06 107.60
N SER A 192 74.95 -22.32 106.58
CA SER A 192 76.26 -22.98 106.74
C SER A 192 77.35 -22.06 107.29
N SER A 193 77.40 -20.77 106.90
CA SER A 193 78.37 -19.81 107.45
C SER A 193 78.07 -19.39 108.89
N ARG A 194 76.81 -19.42 109.34
CA ARG A 194 76.46 -19.18 110.76
C ARG A 194 76.99 -20.28 111.69
N GLY A 195 77.22 -21.49 111.18
CA GLY A 195 77.89 -22.59 111.90
C GLY A 195 79.41 -22.61 111.75
N LEU A 196 79.97 -22.12 110.63
CA LEU A 196 81.40 -22.18 110.32
C LEU A 196 82.18 -20.91 110.68
N HIS A 197 81.53 -19.77 110.96
CA HIS A 197 82.20 -18.54 111.40
C HIS A 197 82.86 -18.67 112.79
N GLY A 198 82.45 -19.62 113.64
CA GLY A 198 83.08 -19.87 114.95
C GLY A 198 84.39 -20.67 114.89
N GLU A 199 84.61 -21.41 113.79
CA GLU A 199 85.77 -22.31 113.63
C GLU A 199 86.80 -21.80 112.60
N LEU A 200 86.37 -20.99 111.63
CA LEU A 200 87.26 -20.40 110.62
C LEU A 200 88.15 -19.25 111.13
N ASP A 201 87.88 -18.71 112.32
CA ASP A 201 88.73 -17.71 113.00
C ASP A 201 89.82 -18.33 113.88
N ARG A 202 89.79 -19.65 114.15
CA ARG A 202 90.86 -20.36 114.89
C ARG A 202 91.85 -21.08 114.00
N VAL A 203 91.46 -21.40 112.76
CA VAL A 203 92.30 -22.14 111.79
C VAL A 203 93.08 -21.20 110.86
N ARG A 204 92.72 -19.91 110.79
CA ARG A 204 93.43 -18.89 109.98
C ARG A 204 94.81 -18.47 110.53
N ALA A 205 95.19 -18.93 111.73
CA ALA A 205 96.47 -18.60 112.35
C ALA A 205 97.57 -19.67 112.20
N LEU A 206 97.32 -20.82 111.56
CA LEU A 206 98.25 -21.96 111.65
C LEU A 206 98.81 -22.52 110.34
N ILE A 207 98.38 -22.10 109.16
CA ILE A 207 98.88 -22.70 107.91
C ILE A 207 99.20 -21.61 106.87
N GLY A 208 100.20 -20.81 107.23
CA GLY A 208 100.99 -20.01 106.30
C GLY A 208 102.44 -20.51 106.29
N ARG A 209 102.67 -21.76 105.88
CA ARG A 209 104.01 -22.29 105.54
C ARG A 209 103.86 -23.44 104.52
N MET A 210 104.66 -23.37 103.45
CA MET A 210 104.89 -24.34 102.35
C MET A 210 103.98 -24.13 101.11
N ALA A 211 104.36 -23.28 100.12
CA ALA A 211 105.40 -23.44 99.08
C ALA A 211 104.95 -24.39 97.95
N GLN A 212 104.60 -23.85 96.75
CA GLN A 212 105.42 -23.80 95.50
C GLN A 212 105.51 -25.18 94.80
N ASP A 213 105.50 -25.40 93.48
CA ASP A 213 105.58 -24.57 92.27
C ASP A 213 105.35 -25.49 91.03
N GLY A 214 105.08 -24.91 89.84
CA GLY A 214 105.20 -25.53 88.50
C GLY A 214 103.95 -25.39 87.62
N VAL A 215 103.77 -24.53 86.59
CA VAL A 215 104.58 -24.09 85.40
C VAL A 215 104.82 -25.29 84.44
N LYS A 216 104.49 -25.37 83.12
CA LYS A 216 104.26 -24.43 81.99
C LYS A 216 103.73 -25.20 80.72
N VAL A 217 102.86 -24.56 79.91
CA VAL A 217 102.79 -24.39 78.40
C VAL A 217 102.77 -25.55 77.34
N ARG A 218 101.74 -25.47 76.45
CA ARG A 218 101.54 -25.71 74.96
C ARG A 218 102.79 -25.92 74.02
N PRO A 219 102.74 -26.13 72.66
CA PRO A 219 101.72 -26.54 71.64
C PRO A 219 102.23 -27.47 70.44
N GLU A 220 101.32 -27.82 69.50
CA GLU A 220 101.40 -27.84 67.99
C GLU A 220 102.40 -28.62 67.04
N HIS A 221 101.78 -29.23 65.99
CA HIS A 221 102.11 -29.37 64.54
C HIS A 221 102.92 -30.55 63.88
N ARG A 222 102.32 -31.06 62.77
CA ARG A 222 102.84 -31.43 61.41
C ARG A 222 102.98 -32.92 61.02
N GLY A 223 102.49 -33.27 59.81
CA GLY A 223 102.85 -34.49 59.07
C GLY A 223 102.17 -34.58 57.69
N ALA A 224 102.96 -34.46 56.62
CA ALA A 224 102.55 -34.49 55.21
C ALA A 224 102.51 -35.92 54.64
N GLY A 225 101.77 -36.14 53.54
CA GLY A 225 101.82 -37.37 52.75
C GLY A 225 101.15 -37.21 51.38
N ARG A 226 101.91 -37.52 50.32
CA ARG A 226 101.63 -37.27 48.89
C ARG A 226 100.99 -38.51 48.22
N VAL A 227 100.27 -38.26 47.14
CA VAL A 227 99.54 -39.14 46.18
C VAL A 227 100.29 -40.42 45.72
N PRO A 228 99.58 -41.42 45.16
CA PRO A 228 99.81 -41.72 43.73
C PRO A 228 98.57 -42.08 42.88
N SER A 229 98.62 -41.64 41.63
CA SER A 229 97.72 -41.99 40.52
C SER A 229 97.92 -43.44 40.06
N GLU A 230 96.88 -44.29 40.16
CA GLU A 230 96.85 -45.59 39.46
C GLU A 230 95.43 -46.19 39.34
N LEU A 231 94.39 -45.36 39.15
CA LEU A 231 92.99 -45.81 38.99
C LEU A 231 92.28 -45.25 37.75
N LEU A 232 93.01 -44.95 36.67
CA LEU A 232 92.48 -44.24 35.49
C LEU A 232 92.19 -45.13 34.24
N ARG A 233 92.19 -46.46 34.37
CA ARG A 233 91.86 -47.34 33.23
C ARG A 233 90.70 -48.32 33.47
N GLY A 234 90.49 -48.79 34.71
CA GLY A 234 89.32 -49.61 35.06
C GLY A 234 88.01 -48.84 35.10
N ASN A 235 88.06 -47.54 35.42
CA ASN A 235 86.87 -46.68 35.50
C ASN A 235 86.39 -46.17 34.12
N GLN A 236 87.12 -46.46 33.03
CA GLN A 236 86.78 -45.95 31.71
C GLN A 236 85.60 -46.72 31.08
N ASP A 237 85.52 -48.04 31.31
CA ASP A 237 84.42 -48.86 30.81
C ASP A 237 83.17 -48.77 31.69
N GLU A 238 83.33 -48.60 33.02
CA GLU A 238 82.22 -48.30 33.93
C GLU A 238 81.61 -46.92 33.63
N LEU A 239 82.45 -45.91 33.36
CA LEU A 239 81.98 -44.57 32.95
C LEU A 239 81.27 -44.64 31.58
N ARG A 240 81.78 -45.43 30.62
CA ARG A 240 81.12 -45.68 29.33
C ARG A 240 79.77 -46.37 29.52
N ALA A 241 79.69 -47.41 30.36
CA ALA A 241 78.44 -48.10 30.63
C ALA A 241 77.42 -47.20 31.35
N ALA A 242 77.88 -46.33 32.26
CA ALA A 242 77.03 -45.33 32.91
C ALA A 242 76.52 -44.27 31.92
N LEU A 243 77.39 -43.80 31.02
CA LEU A 243 77.01 -42.88 29.94
C LEU A 243 76.01 -43.51 28.97
N GLU A 244 76.16 -44.80 28.63
CA GLU A 244 75.26 -45.46 27.69
C GLU A 244 73.89 -45.76 28.32
N LYS A 245 73.84 -46.07 29.63
CA LYS A 245 72.58 -46.12 30.40
C LYS A 245 71.91 -44.75 30.48
N MET A 246 72.69 -43.69 30.67
CA MET A 246 72.17 -42.32 30.69
C MET A 246 71.60 -41.96 29.31
N LYS A 247 72.32 -42.27 28.23
CA LYS A 247 71.88 -42.07 26.85
C LYS A 247 70.62 -42.86 26.51
N SER A 248 70.55 -44.14 26.86
CA SER A 248 69.33 -44.94 26.66
C SER A 248 68.14 -44.38 27.46
N SER A 249 68.38 -43.89 28.69
CA SER A 249 67.32 -43.25 29.48
C SER A 249 66.83 -41.93 28.87
N TYR A 250 67.72 -41.14 28.25
CA TYR A 250 67.35 -39.93 27.51
C TYR A 250 66.63 -40.25 26.21
N GLU A 251 67.07 -41.27 25.47
CA GLU A 251 66.39 -41.75 24.26
C GLU A 251 64.97 -42.26 24.58
N GLU A 252 64.79 -42.97 25.70
CA GLU A 252 63.47 -43.39 26.18
C GLU A 252 62.59 -42.21 26.62
N GLN A 253 63.18 -41.23 27.32
CA GLN A 253 62.47 -39.99 27.68
C GLN A 253 62.06 -39.22 26.42
N GLN A 254 62.93 -39.12 25.43
CA GLN A 254 62.64 -38.50 24.14
C GLN A 254 61.52 -39.23 23.41
N LYS A 255 61.60 -40.56 23.29
CA LYS A 255 60.52 -41.38 22.69
C LYS A 255 59.19 -41.22 23.41
N LYS A 256 59.20 -41.16 24.75
CA LYS A 256 57.98 -40.90 25.55
C LYS A 256 57.39 -39.51 25.31
N LEU A 257 58.23 -38.49 25.12
CA LEU A 257 57.77 -37.14 24.76
C LEU A 257 57.21 -37.12 23.34
N GLU A 258 57.90 -37.73 22.38
CA GLU A 258 57.46 -37.86 20.99
C GLU A 258 56.11 -38.60 20.89
N GLU A 259 55.94 -39.68 21.64
CA GLU A 259 54.69 -40.44 21.69
C GLU A 259 53.56 -39.60 22.33
N LYS A 260 53.85 -38.89 23.44
CA LYS A 260 52.87 -37.96 24.04
C LYS A 260 52.45 -36.86 23.06
N VAL A 261 53.41 -36.25 22.36
CA VAL A 261 53.12 -35.23 21.33
C VAL A 261 52.28 -35.83 20.21
N ARG A 262 52.62 -37.04 19.73
CA ARG A 262 51.86 -37.73 18.69
C ARG A 262 50.42 -38.03 19.12
N VAL A 263 50.21 -38.45 20.35
CA VAL A 263 48.87 -38.73 20.90
C VAL A 263 48.07 -37.43 21.07
N VAL A 264 48.68 -36.38 21.63
CA VAL A 264 48.01 -35.07 21.81
C VAL A 264 47.64 -34.47 20.45
N MET A 265 48.55 -34.49 19.48
CA MET A 265 48.29 -34.01 18.12
C MET A 265 47.23 -34.85 17.40
N GLY A 266 47.26 -36.18 17.54
CA GLY A 266 46.25 -37.06 16.97
C GLY A 266 44.86 -36.83 17.56
N ARG A 267 44.76 -36.62 18.88
CA ARG A 267 43.51 -36.25 19.54
C ARG A 267 43.01 -34.88 19.10
N ALA A 268 43.88 -33.87 19.05
CA ALA A 268 43.54 -32.53 18.59
C ALA A 268 43.06 -32.52 17.12
N GLN A 269 43.69 -33.31 16.24
CA GLN A 269 43.25 -33.49 14.86
C GLN A 269 41.90 -34.20 14.76
N GLN A 270 41.67 -35.23 15.57
CA GLN A 270 40.40 -35.93 15.61
C GLN A 270 39.27 -35.02 16.12
N GLU A 271 39.53 -34.23 17.17
CA GLU A 271 38.58 -33.25 17.71
C GLU A 271 38.27 -32.14 16.71
N SER A 272 39.30 -31.59 16.05
CA SER A 272 39.12 -30.61 14.96
C SER A 272 38.28 -31.19 13.81
N GLY A 273 38.56 -32.42 13.39
CA GLY A 273 37.76 -33.12 12.38
C GLY A 273 36.29 -33.28 12.78
N ARG A 274 36.02 -33.67 14.04
CA ARG A 274 34.64 -33.75 14.57
C ARG A 274 33.94 -32.40 14.55
N LEU A 275 34.61 -31.32 14.96
CA LEU A 275 34.04 -29.97 14.93
C LEU A 275 33.72 -29.52 13.50
N ILE A 276 34.59 -29.82 12.53
CA ILE A 276 34.35 -29.53 11.11
C ILE A 276 33.14 -30.33 10.59
N HIS A 277 33.02 -31.62 10.93
CA HIS A 277 31.87 -32.44 10.55
C HIS A 277 30.56 -31.93 11.16
N VAL A 278 30.56 -31.60 12.45
CA VAL A 278 29.39 -31.01 13.14
C VAL A 278 29.03 -29.65 12.52
N GLY A 279 30.02 -28.82 12.20
CA GLY A 279 29.81 -27.55 11.50
C GLY A 279 29.18 -27.76 10.12
N ARG A 280 29.69 -28.71 9.33
CA ARG A 280 29.14 -29.07 8.02
C ARG A 280 27.71 -29.62 8.12
N GLN A 281 27.42 -30.46 9.10
CA GLN A 281 26.08 -30.98 9.36
C GLN A 281 25.11 -29.85 9.72
N ARG A 282 25.49 -28.96 10.66
CA ARG A 282 24.67 -27.80 11.04
C ARG A 282 24.41 -26.87 9.86
N LEU A 283 25.42 -26.61 9.02
CA LEU A 283 25.24 -25.84 7.79
C LEU A 283 24.27 -26.53 6.83
N SER A 284 24.31 -27.86 6.71
CA SER A 284 23.36 -28.61 5.89
C SER A 284 21.94 -28.57 6.46
N GLU A 285 21.76 -28.70 7.76
CA GLU A 285 20.47 -28.59 8.46
C GLU A 285 19.88 -27.18 8.30
N GLN A 286 20.69 -26.14 8.48
CA GLN A 286 20.29 -24.75 8.26
C GLN A 286 19.92 -24.50 6.79
N SER A 287 20.69 -25.05 5.84
CA SER A 287 20.37 -24.92 4.41
C SER A 287 19.05 -25.63 4.05
N ALA A 288 18.80 -26.81 4.61
CA ALA A 288 17.55 -27.54 4.39
C ALA A 288 16.35 -26.80 5.01
N ALA A 289 16.49 -26.29 6.24
CA ALA A 289 15.46 -25.48 6.90
C ALA A 289 15.17 -24.20 6.12
N LEU A 290 16.21 -23.53 5.61
CA LEU A 290 16.07 -22.35 4.75
C LEU A 290 15.32 -22.69 3.46
N MET A 291 15.65 -23.79 2.78
CA MET A 291 14.92 -24.24 1.59
C MET A 291 13.44 -24.55 1.88
N CYS A 292 13.14 -25.20 3.01
CA CYS A 292 11.75 -25.46 3.42
C CYS A 292 10.99 -24.17 3.75
N SER A 293 11.64 -23.19 4.40
CA SER A 293 11.02 -21.88 4.66
C SER A 293 10.80 -21.10 3.35
N GLN A 294 11.75 -21.16 2.41
CA GLN A 294 11.61 -20.54 1.09
C GLN A 294 10.50 -21.19 0.26
N SER A 295 10.33 -22.51 0.33
CA SER A 295 9.21 -23.17 -0.35
C SER A 295 7.87 -22.76 0.25
N GLN A 296 7.77 -22.65 1.58
CA GLN A 296 6.56 -22.14 2.24
C GLN A 296 6.25 -20.69 1.85
N VAL A 297 7.26 -19.82 1.77
CA VAL A 297 7.07 -18.43 1.30
C VAL A 297 6.55 -18.43 -0.14
N ARG A 298 7.12 -19.23 -1.05
CA ARG A 298 6.63 -19.34 -2.43
C ARG A 298 5.20 -19.86 -2.51
N GLU A 299 4.85 -20.87 -1.72
CA GLU A 299 3.48 -21.39 -1.65
C GLU A 299 2.50 -20.30 -1.20
N VAL A 300 2.85 -19.51 -0.18
CA VAL A 300 2.04 -18.37 0.29
C VAL A 300 1.97 -17.25 -0.75
N GLU A 301 3.05 -16.96 -1.47
CA GLU A 301 3.07 -15.99 -2.58
C GLU A 301 2.16 -16.42 -3.74
N GLU A 302 2.15 -17.71 -4.08
CA GLU A 302 1.24 -18.28 -5.07
C GLU A 302 -0.22 -18.23 -4.59
N GLU A 303 -0.49 -18.53 -3.31
CA GLU A 303 -1.81 -18.39 -2.71
C GLU A 303 -2.27 -16.92 -2.73
N ASN A 304 -1.39 -15.98 -2.40
CA ASN A 304 -1.69 -14.55 -2.47
C ASN A 304 -2.01 -14.12 -3.91
N SER A 305 -1.23 -14.60 -4.89
CA SER A 305 -1.50 -14.34 -6.31
C SER A 305 -2.85 -14.91 -6.76
N LYS A 306 -3.19 -16.13 -6.32
CA LYS A 306 -4.50 -16.76 -6.59
C LYS A 306 -5.64 -15.98 -5.96
N LEU A 307 -5.50 -15.54 -4.71
CA LEU A 307 -6.49 -14.73 -4.01
C LEU A 307 -6.67 -13.36 -4.68
N GLN A 308 -5.57 -12.73 -5.14
CA GLN A 308 -5.64 -11.48 -5.90
C GLN A 308 -6.42 -11.64 -7.21
N LEU A 309 -6.22 -12.75 -7.93
CA LEU A 309 -7.00 -13.06 -9.13
C LEU A 309 -8.48 -13.26 -8.80
N GLN A 310 -8.81 -14.03 -7.75
CA GLN A 310 -10.20 -14.22 -7.32
C GLN A 310 -10.89 -12.90 -6.93
N VAL A 311 -10.17 -11.97 -6.29
CA VAL A 311 -10.71 -10.63 -5.99
C VAL A 311 -10.96 -9.83 -7.27
N LYS A 312 -10.08 -9.92 -8.27
CA LYS A 312 -10.29 -9.26 -9.57
C LYS A 312 -11.50 -9.83 -10.30
N GLU A 313 -11.61 -11.15 -10.39
CA GLU A 313 -12.74 -11.85 -11.01
C GLU A 313 -14.06 -11.47 -10.34
N LEU A 314 -14.13 -11.50 -9.00
CA LEU A 314 -15.33 -11.07 -8.27
C LEU A 314 -15.66 -9.60 -8.52
N ASN A 315 -14.67 -8.71 -8.55
CA ASN A 315 -14.88 -7.29 -8.84
C ASN A 315 -15.39 -7.06 -10.27
N GLU A 316 -14.89 -7.83 -11.24
CA GLU A 316 -15.38 -7.82 -12.62
C GLU A 316 -16.82 -8.33 -12.70
N GLU A 317 -17.16 -9.40 -11.96
CA GLU A 317 -18.53 -9.88 -11.82
C GLU A 317 -19.47 -8.85 -11.20
N TYR A 318 -19.05 -8.15 -10.13
CA TYR A 318 -19.83 -7.06 -9.55
C TYR A 318 -20.04 -5.90 -10.53
N ARG A 319 -18.99 -5.52 -11.27
CA ARG A 319 -19.10 -4.49 -12.31
C ARG A 319 -20.04 -4.91 -13.43
N ALA A 320 -19.93 -6.15 -13.91
CA ALA A 320 -20.80 -6.68 -14.96
C ALA A 320 -22.27 -6.69 -14.50
N ARG A 321 -22.56 -7.13 -13.28
CA ARG A 321 -23.93 -7.10 -12.71
C ARG A 321 -24.47 -5.67 -12.60
N LEU A 322 -23.67 -4.72 -12.14
CA LEU A 322 -24.07 -3.30 -12.06
C LEU A 322 -24.37 -2.72 -13.45
N VAL A 323 -23.57 -3.06 -14.46
CA VAL A 323 -23.81 -2.63 -15.84
C VAL A 323 -25.10 -3.22 -16.38
N CYS A 324 -25.38 -4.51 -16.13
CA CYS A 324 -26.66 -5.11 -16.49
C CYS A 324 -27.84 -4.41 -15.78
N TYR A 325 -27.73 -4.15 -14.47
CA TYR A 325 -28.79 -3.43 -13.75
C TYR A 325 -29.02 -2.01 -14.29
N LEU A 326 -27.97 -1.30 -14.71
CA LEU A 326 -28.08 0.01 -15.35
C LEU A 326 -28.68 -0.07 -16.76
N GLN A 327 -28.31 -1.07 -17.55
CA GLN A 327 -28.86 -1.33 -18.88
C GLN A 327 -30.36 -1.65 -18.78
N ASP A 328 -30.76 -2.54 -17.88
CA ASP A 328 -32.15 -2.91 -17.64
C ASP A 328 -33.00 -1.71 -17.17
N LEU A 329 -32.43 -0.84 -16.31
CA LEU A 329 -33.06 0.42 -15.90
C LEU A 329 -33.22 1.39 -17.08
N SER A 330 -32.22 1.48 -17.97
CA SER A 330 -32.30 2.34 -19.16
C SER A 330 -33.34 1.83 -20.17
N GLU A 331 -33.38 0.52 -20.46
CA GLU A 331 -34.39 -0.09 -21.34
C GLU A 331 -35.80 0.09 -20.79
N TYR A 332 -35.97 0.04 -19.47
CA TYR A 332 -37.25 0.35 -18.83
C TYR A 332 -37.65 1.82 -19.02
N ILE A 333 -36.74 2.76 -18.78
CA ILE A 333 -37.00 4.20 -18.92
C ILE A 333 -37.33 4.56 -20.38
N ASP A 334 -36.60 4.00 -21.34
CA ASP A 334 -36.86 4.18 -22.77
C ASP A 334 -38.22 3.56 -23.18
N GLY A 335 -38.58 2.42 -22.59
CA GLY A 335 -39.89 1.78 -22.77
C GLY A 335 -41.06 2.51 -22.10
N VAL A 336 -40.81 3.40 -21.13
CA VAL A 336 -41.85 4.23 -20.46
C VAL A 336 -42.34 5.33 -21.39
N GLY A 337 -41.50 5.88 -22.27
CA GLY A 337 -41.86 6.94 -23.22
C GLY A 337 -43.01 6.61 -24.17
N ASN A 338 -43.28 5.31 -24.43
CA ASN A 338 -44.17 4.87 -25.52
C ASN A 338 -45.51 4.23 -25.11
N SER A 339 -45.88 4.13 -23.83
CA SER A 339 -47.25 3.66 -23.46
C SER A 339 -47.67 4.00 -22.04
N LYS A 340 -48.84 4.65 -21.93
CA LYS A 340 -49.64 4.77 -20.70
C LYS A 340 -49.99 3.37 -20.19
N ASN A 341 -49.71 3.02 -18.92
CA ASN A 341 -50.48 2.08 -18.08
C ASN A 341 -49.79 1.73 -16.74
N VAL A 342 -50.62 1.63 -15.70
CA VAL A 342 -50.34 1.26 -14.29
C VAL A 342 -49.68 -0.13 -14.13
N SER A 343 -49.72 -0.99 -15.15
CA SER A 343 -49.10 -2.33 -15.14
C SER A 343 -47.57 -2.32 -15.23
N LYS A 344 -46.94 -1.20 -15.64
CA LYS A 344 -45.47 -1.07 -15.69
C LYS A 344 -44.83 -0.84 -14.32
N GLN A 345 -45.59 -0.32 -13.34
CA GLN A 345 -45.09 -0.08 -11.98
C GLN A 345 -44.90 -1.41 -11.21
N GLY A 346 -45.77 -2.39 -11.45
CA GLY A 346 -45.60 -3.76 -10.93
C GLY A 346 -44.35 -4.45 -11.49
N LYS A 347 -44.04 -4.23 -12.77
CA LYS A 347 -42.83 -4.78 -13.42
C LYS A 347 -41.53 -4.19 -12.86
N MET A 348 -41.50 -2.88 -12.62
CA MET A 348 -40.37 -2.22 -11.95
C MET A 348 -40.19 -2.77 -10.54
N LYS A 349 -41.28 -2.92 -9.79
CA LYS A 349 -41.22 -3.46 -8.44
C LYS A 349 -40.66 -4.88 -8.43
N THR A 350 -41.13 -5.77 -9.31
CA THR A 350 -40.58 -7.13 -9.43
C THR A 350 -39.12 -7.17 -9.87
N PHE A 351 -38.66 -6.21 -10.69
CA PHE A 351 -37.26 -6.12 -11.11
C PHE A 351 -36.36 -5.65 -9.96
N VAL A 352 -36.75 -4.59 -9.26
CA VAL A 352 -36.03 -4.10 -8.07
C VAL A 352 -36.02 -5.16 -6.97
N ASP A 353 -37.13 -5.87 -6.77
CA ASP A 353 -37.22 -7.00 -5.84
C ASP A 353 -36.27 -8.14 -6.27
N GLY A 354 -36.14 -8.42 -7.57
CA GLY A 354 -35.19 -9.39 -8.12
C GLY A 354 -33.72 -9.00 -7.91
N MET A 355 -33.36 -7.75 -8.22
CA MET A 355 -32.03 -7.19 -7.96
C MET A 355 -31.68 -7.23 -6.47
N LEU A 356 -32.62 -6.89 -5.59
CA LEU A 356 -32.42 -6.97 -4.14
C LEU A 356 -32.25 -8.41 -3.66
N GLU A 357 -32.96 -9.37 -4.25
CA GLU A 357 -32.81 -10.80 -3.92
C GLU A 357 -31.47 -11.37 -4.43
N ASP A 358 -31.00 -10.94 -5.60
CA ASP A 358 -29.66 -11.28 -6.11
C ASP A 358 -28.56 -10.74 -5.21
N VAL A 359 -28.69 -9.48 -4.78
CA VAL A 359 -27.75 -8.87 -3.83
C VAL A 359 -27.77 -9.64 -2.50
N ARG A 360 -28.95 -9.91 -1.94
CA ARG A 360 -29.10 -10.69 -0.69
C ARG A 360 -28.52 -12.10 -0.81
N SER A 361 -28.77 -12.80 -1.91
CA SER A 361 -28.26 -14.16 -2.13
C SER A 361 -26.73 -14.17 -2.32
N SER A 362 -26.16 -13.16 -2.98
CA SER A 362 -24.70 -13.00 -3.09
C SER A 362 -24.03 -12.78 -1.73
N TYR A 363 -24.62 -11.93 -0.88
CA TYR A 363 -24.13 -11.73 0.48
C TYR A 363 -24.29 -12.99 1.34
N ARG A 364 -25.41 -13.72 1.24
CA ARG A 364 -25.60 -15.01 1.92
C ARG A 364 -24.55 -16.04 1.49
N LEU A 365 -24.29 -16.18 0.19
CA LEU A 365 -23.26 -17.09 -0.32
C LEU A 365 -21.87 -16.71 0.21
N ARG A 366 -21.55 -15.41 0.25
CA ARG A 366 -20.29 -14.92 0.81
C ARG A 366 -20.18 -15.19 2.30
N GLU A 367 -21.25 -14.97 3.05
CA GLU A 367 -21.33 -15.27 4.47
C GLU A 367 -21.13 -16.78 4.73
N GLU A 368 -21.75 -17.64 3.92
CA GLU A 368 -21.57 -19.09 3.98
C GLU A 368 -20.13 -19.52 3.69
N GLN A 369 -19.49 -18.91 2.68
CA GLN A 369 -18.07 -19.14 2.37
C GLN A 369 -17.18 -18.75 3.55
N LEU A 370 -17.37 -17.55 4.12
CA LEU A 370 -16.60 -17.09 5.28
C LEU A 370 -16.84 -17.98 6.51
N ALA A 371 -18.09 -18.38 6.77
CA ALA A 371 -18.43 -19.31 7.83
C ALA A 371 -17.82 -20.71 7.62
N SER A 372 -17.72 -21.18 6.36
CA SER A 372 -17.06 -22.44 6.03
C SER A 372 -15.54 -22.37 6.22
N ALA A 373 -14.92 -21.27 5.81
CA ALA A 373 -13.49 -21.01 5.98
C ALA A 373 -13.13 -20.92 7.48
N ALA A 374 -13.90 -20.14 8.26
CA ALA A 374 -13.75 -20.05 9.71
C ALA A 374 -13.87 -21.42 10.39
N ARG A 375 -14.86 -22.24 10.00
CA ARG A 375 -15.00 -23.63 10.49
C ARG A 375 -13.79 -24.49 10.11
N SER A 376 -13.23 -24.31 8.92
CA SER A 376 -12.04 -25.04 8.48
C SER A 376 -10.78 -24.65 9.27
N TYR A 377 -10.57 -23.35 9.54
CA TYR A 377 -9.47 -22.85 10.37
C TYR A 377 -9.61 -23.34 11.80
N ARG A 378 -10.81 -23.31 12.37
CA ARG A 378 -11.09 -23.87 13.70
C ARG A 378 -10.74 -25.36 13.78
N LYS A 379 -11.07 -26.15 12.74
CA LYS A 379 -10.69 -27.57 12.66
C LYS A 379 -9.17 -27.76 12.56
N ARG A 380 -8.48 -26.95 11.74
CA ARG A 380 -7.00 -26.98 11.62
C ARG A 380 -6.33 -26.64 12.95
N LEU A 381 -6.80 -25.59 13.63
CA LEU A 381 -6.32 -25.18 14.94
C LEU A 381 -6.53 -26.29 15.99
N GLN A 382 -7.72 -26.91 16.02
CA GLN A 382 -7.97 -28.06 16.90
C GLN A 382 -7.04 -29.24 16.60
N LYS A 383 -6.71 -29.50 15.32
CA LYS A 383 -5.75 -30.53 14.94
C LYS A 383 -4.36 -30.19 15.48
N ILE A 384 -3.90 -28.95 15.33
CA ILE A 384 -2.61 -28.47 15.84
C ILE A 384 -2.54 -28.58 17.37
N ILE A 385 -3.60 -28.18 18.08
CA ILE A 385 -3.67 -28.31 19.54
C ILE A 385 -3.58 -29.78 19.96
N ARG A 386 -4.31 -30.68 19.29
CA ARG A 386 -4.23 -32.12 19.57
C ARG A 386 -2.83 -32.69 19.31
N THR A 387 -2.18 -32.28 18.22
CA THR A 387 -0.80 -32.73 17.94
C THR A 387 0.19 -32.16 18.95
N HIS A 388 0.02 -30.90 19.39
CA HIS A 388 0.85 -30.27 20.40
C HIS A 388 0.70 -30.96 21.75
N GLN A 389 -0.53 -31.27 22.16
CA GLN A 389 -0.80 -32.04 23.38
C GLN A 389 -0.18 -33.44 23.30
N ALA A 390 -0.32 -34.14 22.17
CA ALA A 390 0.32 -35.44 21.98
C ALA A 390 1.85 -35.37 22.03
N LEU A 391 2.44 -34.31 21.45
CA LEU A 391 3.88 -34.06 21.49
C LEU A 391 4.36 -33.77 22.92
N ILE A 392 3.63 -32.95 23.68
CA ILE A 392 3.93 -32.70 25.09
C ILE A 392 3.89 -34.01 25.86
N ILE A 393 2.86 -34.85 25.69
CA ILE A 393 2.75 -36.16 26.34
C ILE A 393 3.97 -37.06 26.01
N ALA A 394 4.35 -37.14 24.73
CA ALA A 394 5.51 -37.91 24.30
C ALA A 394 6.81 -37.37 24.89
N TYR A 395 6.97 -36.05 24.96
CA TYR A 395 8.10 -35.38 25.59
C TYR A 395 8.15 -35.69 27.09
N ARG A 396 7.01 -35.68 27.80
CA ARG A 396 6.96 -36.07 29.24
C ARG A 396 7.50 -37.47 29.46
N VAL A 397 6.99 -38.43 28.68
CA VAL A 397 7.37 -39.83 28.77
C VAL A 397 8.85 -40.02 28.44
N GLN A 398 9.38 -39.35 27.42
CA GLN A 398 10.80 -39.43 27.08
C GLN A 398 11.69 -38.84 28.18
N ARG A 399 11.27 -37.72 28.79
CA ARG A 399 12.01 -37.07 29.88
C ARG A 399 12.04 -37.95 31.13
N GLU A 400 10.91 -38.56 31.50
CA GLU A 400 10.83 -39.55 32.59
C GLU A 400 11.71 -40.79 32.33
N GLN A 401 11.79 -41.24 31.08
CA GLN A 401 12.68 -42.35 30.67
C GLN A 401 14.17 -42.00 30.77
N ILE A 402 14.56 -40.75 30.50
CA ILE A 402 15.96 -40.28 30.67
C ILE A 402 16.27 -40.13 32.17
N LEU A 403 15.35 -39.54 32.95
CA LEU A 403 15.51 -39.38 34.39
C LEU A 403 15.59 -40.71 35.14
N SER A 404 14.91 -41.76 34.66
CA SER A 404 15.01 -43.11 35.23
C SER A 404 16.29 -43.87 34.85
N LYS A 405 17.12 -43.34 33.92
CA LYS A 405 18.41 -43.93 33.49
C LYS A 405 19.56 -42.92 33.66
N PRO A 406 20.08 -42.73 34.89
CA PRO A 406 21.07 -41.70 35.21
C PRO A 406 22.45 -41.91 34.53
N ASP A 407 22.77 -43.12 34.07
CA ASP A 407 24.07 -43.44 33.44
C ASP A 407 24.19 -43.00 31.97
N SER A 408 23.12 -42.45 31.37
CA SER A 408 23.08 -42.13 29.94
C SER A 408 23.77 -40.81 29.56
N GLY A 409 24.13 -39.96 30.53
CA GLY A 409 24.81 -38.68 30.30
C GLY A 409 24.00 -37.67 29.45
N LEU A 410 22.71 -37.95 29.21
CA LEU A 410 21.80 -37.12 28.43
C LEU A 410 21.08 -36.14 29.37
N ASP A 411 21.07 -34.86 29.00
CA ASP A 411 20.33 -33.83 29.73
C ASP A 411 18.81 -33.99 29.46
N PRO A 412 17.99 -34.17 30.50
CA PRO A 412 16.53 -34.29 30.36
C PRO A 412 15.85 -33.01 29.82
N GLY A 413 16.54 -31.86 29.79
CA GLY A 413 16.02 -30.62 29.23
C GLY A 413 14.90 -29.96 30.06
N PRO A 414 14.34 -28.83 29.57
CA PRO A 414 13.45 -27.96 30.34
C PRO A 414 12.11 -28.62 30.71
N PRO A 415 11.45 -28.20 31.81
CA PRO A 415 10.15 -28.75 32.20
C PRO A 415 9.04 -28.48 31.17
N GLU A 416 8.13 -29.45 30.98
CA GLU A 416 7.02 -29.33 30.02
C GLU A 416 6.07 -28.16 30.28
N ALA A 417 6.05 -27.64 31.51
CA ALA A 417 5.30 -26.44 31.87
C ALA A 417 5.69 -25.22 31.02
N GLN A 418 6.91 -25.20 30.46
CA GLN A 418 7.37 -24.14 29.55
C GLN A 418 6.79 -24.27 28.13
N PHE A 419 6.22 -25.42 27.77
CA PHE A 419 5.66 -25.69 26.44
C PHE A 419 4.13 -25.85 26.46
N SER A 420 3.50 -25.89 27.65
CA SER A 420 2.06 -25.99 27.78
C SER A 420 1.41 -24.67 27.37
N LEU A 421 0.74 -24.67 26.22
CA LEU A 421 -0.22 -23.62 25.88
C LEU A 421 -1.44 -23.86 26.75
N GLU A 422 -1.53 -23.24 27.93
CA GLU A 422 -2.70 -23.36 28.79
C GLU A 422 -3.95 -22.88 28.01
N PRO A 423 -4.95 -23.75 27.76
CA PRO A 423 -6.14 -23.38 27.01
C PRO A 423 -6.98 -22.27 27.70
N ALA A 424 -6.73 -22.03 28.99
CA ALA A 424 -7.36 -20.95 29.75
C ALA A 424 -6.84 -19.57 29.32
N GLU A 425 -5.53 -19.39 29.18
CA GLU A 425 -4.93 -18.09 28.82
C GLU A 425 -5.32 -17.65 27.40
N LEU A 426 -5.32 -18.59 26.44
CA LEU A 426 -5.78 -18.31 25.07
C LEU A 426 -7.29 -18.05 24.99
N ARG A 427 -8.11 -18.65 25.84
CA ARG A 427 -9.55 -18.34 25.92
C ARG A 427 -9.76 -16.95 26.50
N ASP A 428 -9.02 -16.59 27.53
CA ASP A 428 -9.10 -15.27 28.14
C ASP A 428 -8.66 -14.18 27.16
N GLU A 429 -7.61 -14.39 26.37
CA GLU A 429 -7.21 -13.45 25.30
C GLU A 429 -8.28 -13.34 24.20
N VAL A 430 -8.82 -14.47 23.72
CA VAL A 430 -9.86 -14.46 22.67
C VAL A 430 -11.16 -13.83 23.19
N GLU A 431 -11.53 -14.03 24.46
CA GLU A 431 -12.70 -13.41 25.07
C GLU A 431 -12.50 -11.90 25.28
N LYS A 432 -11.29 -11.46 25.65
CA LYS A 432 -10.94 -10.03 25.69
C LYS A 432 -10.99 -9.39 24.30
N GLU A 433 -10.47 -10.06 23.27
CA GLU A 433 -10.55 -9.58 21.88
C GLU A 433 -11.99 -9.51 21.37
N LEU A 434 -12.81 -10.54 21.67
CA LEU A 434 -14.22 -10.57 21.30
C LEU A 434 -15.02 -9.45 22.00
N GLN A 435 -14.66 -9.11 23.24
CA GLN A 435 -15.22 -7.96 23.94
C GLN A 435 -14.72 -6.62 23.35
N GLY A 436 -13.49 -6.55 22.86
CA GLY A 436 -12.98 -5.39 22.12
C GLY A 436 -13.76 -5.14 20.83
N LEU A 437 -13.92 -6.18 20.00
CA LEU A 437 -14.66 -6.12 18.75
C LEU A 437 -16.13 -5.73 18.94
N ARG A 438 -16.79 -6.20 20.00
CA ARG A 438 -18.16 -5.77 20.34
C ARG A 438 -18.26 -4.29 20.73
N ARG A 439 -17.23 -3.75 21.40
CA ARG A 439 -17.19 -2.32 21.73
C ARG A 439 -16.93 -1.46 20.49
N ASP A 440 -16.09 -1.94 19.58
CA ASP A 440 -15.82 -1.26 18.32
C ASP A 440 -17.03 -1.33 17.36
N GLU A 441 -17.76 -2.44 17.33
CA GLU A 441 -19.04 -2.59 16.64
C GLU A 441 -20.05 -1.54 17.14
N ALA A 442 -20.27 -1.46 18.45
CA ALA A 442 -21.15 -0.45 19.05
C ALA A 442 -20.69 0.99 18.73
N ARG A 443 -19.37 1.25 18.75
CA ARG A 443 -18.83 2.58 18.42
C ARG A 443 -19.04 2.93 16.94
N LEU A 444 -18.96 1.96 16.04
CA LEU A 444 -19.21 2.16 14.62
C LEU A 444 -20.71 2.34 14.35
N GLU A 445 -21.55 1.57 15.03
CA GLU A 445 -23.01 1.74 15.01
C GLU A 445 -23.44 3.13 15.49
N ASP A 446 -22.80 3.70 16.51
CA ASP A 446 -23.06 5.07 16.97
C ASP A 446 -22.57 6.16 15.98
N GLN A 447 -21.51 5.90 15.22
CA GLN A 447 -20.95 6.84 14.24
C GLN A 447 -21.63 6.78 12.86
N LEU A 448 -22.31 5.68 12.55
CA LEU A 448 -23.05 5.45 11.32
C LEU A 448 -24.19 6.46 11.11
N PRO A 449 -25.11 6.71 12.06
CA PRO A 449 -26.20 7.66 11.87
C PRO A 449 -25.69 9.07 11.62
N GLU A 450 -24.70 9.55 12.40
CA GLU A 450 -24.17 10.92 12.26
C GLU A 450 -23.44 11.15 10.92
N LYS A 451 -22.69 10.15 10.44
CA LYS A 451 -22.02 10.24 9.13
C LYS A 451 -22.99 10.13 7.97
N VAL A 452 -23.97 9.23 8.05
CA VAL A 452 -24.99 9.06 7.00
C VAL A 452 -25.86 10.30 6.90
N GLU A 453 -26.27 10.89 8.04
CA GLU A 453 -27.11 12.09 8.07
C GLU A 453 -26.37 13.31 7.50
N ARG A 454 -25.08 13.50 7.84
CA ARG A 454 -24.25 14.57 7.26
C ARG A 454 -24.03 14.44 5.76
N ILE A 455 -23.81 13.23 5.25
CA ILE A 455 -23.60 12.99 3.82
C ILE A 455 -24.92 13.17 3.07
N CYS A 456 -26.04 12.72 3.63
CA CYS A 456 -27.38 12.92 3.06
C CYS A 456 -27.78 14.39 3.03
N GLU A 457 -27.51 15.16 4.09
CA GLU A 457 -27.85 16.59 4.14
C GLU A 457 -27.05 17.40 3.11
N ALA A 458 -25.74 17.17 3.01
CA ALA A 458 -24.88 17.86 2.04
C ALA A 458 -25.23 17.50 0.58
N SER A 459 -25.46 16.20 0.31
CA SER A 459 -25.93 15.75 -1.01
C SER A 459 -27.29 16.35 -1.39
N TRP A 460 -28.19 16.52 -0.40
CA TRP A 460 -29.51 17.09 -0.59
C TRP A 460 -29.50 18.63 -0.70
N THR A 461 -28.56 19.34 -0.08
CA THR A 461 -28.34 20.77 -0.36
C THR A 461 -27.90 20.99 -1.80
N ASP A 462 -26.95 20.19 -2.29
CA ASP A 462 -26.39 20.33 -3.63
C ASP A 462 -27.45 20.04 -4.71
N MET A 463 -28.26 18.99 -4.54
CA MET A 463 -29.39 18.71 -5.45
C MET A 463 -30.43 19.84 -5.45
N ARG A 464 -30.71 20.47 -4.31
CA ARG A 464 -31.64 21.60 -4.25
C ARG A 464 -31.06 22.84 -4.93
N GLU A 465 -29.76 23.05 -4.83
CA GLU A 465 -29.07 24.15 -5.51
C GLU A 465 -29.08 23.95 -7.03
N GLN A 466 -28.74 22.75 -7.51
CA GLN A 466 -28.83 22.39 -8.94
C GLN A 466 -30.28 22.52 -9.47
N LEU A 467 -31.28 22.12 -8.70
CA LEU A 467 -32.69 22.31 -9.08
C LEU A 467 -33.08 23.79 -9.16
N ARG A 468 -32.57 24.64 -8.27
CA ARG A 468 -32.80 26.09 -8.34
C ARG A 468 -32.10 26.72 -9.54
N GLU A 469 -30.88 26.28 -9.84
CA GLU A 469 -30.11 26.80 -10.97
C GLU A 469 -30.73 26.39 -12.31
N THR A 470 -31.14 25.13 -12.46
CA THR A 470 -31.84 24.65 -13.67
C THR A 470 -33.18 25.33 -13.87
N THR A 471 -33.97 25.51 -12.81
CA THR A 471 -35.24 26.25 -12.89
C THR A 471 -35.02 27.73 -13.21
N HIS A 472 -34.00 28.37 -12.63
CA HIS A 472 -33.66 29.75 -12.93
C HIS A 472 -33.20 29.92 -14.39
N SER A 473 -32.32 29.04 -14.89
CA SER A 473 -31.88 29.05 -16.28
C SER A 473 -33.06 28.87 -17.24
N ALA A 474 -33.95 27.91 -16.98
CA ALA A 474 -35.13 27.67 -17.80
C ALA A 474 -36.07 28.89 -17.82
N LEU A 475 -36.27 29.56 -16.69
CA LEU A 475 -37.07 30.79 -16.62
C LEU A 475 -36.45 31.91 -17.45
N VAL A 476 -35.14 32.11 -17.36
CA VAL A 476 -34.42 33.14 -18.14
C VAL A 476 -34.55 32.88 -19.64
N ASP A 477 -34.44 31.63 -20.08
CA ASP A 477 -34.56 31.31 -21.51
C ASP A 477 -36.00 31.49 -22.02
N LEU A 478 -37.00 31.13 -21.23
CA LEU A 478 -38.40 31.42 -21.55
C LEU A 478 -38.70 32.93 -21.60
N GLU A 479 -38.09 33.73 -20.72
CA GLU A 479 -38.22 35.19 -20.76
C GLU A 479 -37.57 35.80 -22.00
N LYS A 480 -36.41 35.28 -22.45
CA LYS A 480 -35.78 35.68 -23.71
C LYS A 480 -36.67 35.32 -24.91
N GLU A 481 -37.22 34.11 -24.96
CA GLU A 481 -38.14 33.70 -26.03
C GLU A 481 -39.40 34.57 -26.04
N ARG A 482 -39.98 34.85 -24.88
CA ARG A 482 -41.13 35.75 -24.74
C ARG A 482 -40.79 37.15 -25.24
N ALA A 483 -39.63 37.70 -24.88
CA ALA A 483 -39.19 39.01 -25.35
C ALA A 483 -39.00 39.03 -26.87
N LEU A 484 -38.39 37.99 -27.44
CA LEU A 484 -38.20 37.87 -28.89
C LEU A 484 -39.54 37.77 -29.61
N LEU A 485 -40.47 36.95 -29.12
CA LEU A 485 -41.81 36.84 -29.67
C LEU A 485 -42.57 38.17 -29.60
N LEU A 486 -42.46 38.91 -28.50
CA LEU A 486 -43.05 40.24 -28.37
C LEU A 486 -42.47 41.21 -29.40
N THR A 487 -41.14 41.25 -29.58
CA THR A 487 -40.52 42.12 -30.60
C THR A 487 -40.98 41.77 -32.01
N ARG A 488 -41.06 40.48 -32.34
CA ARG A 488 -41.56 40.01 -33.64
C ARG A 488 -43.03 40.35 -33.84
N ALA A 489 -43.86 40.20 -32.81
CA ALA A 489 -45.26 40.59 -32.85
C ALA A 489 -45.41 42.09 -33.10
N THR A 490 -44.66 42.93 -32.40
CA THR A 490 -44.69 44.39 -32.61
C THR A 490 -44.22 44.80 -34.01
N ALA A 491 -43.22 44.09 -34.57
CA ALA A 491 -42.78 44.33 -35.94
C ALA A 491 -43.85 43.96 -36.97
N ALA A 492 -44.49 42.80 -36.79
CA ALA A 492 -45.60 42.37 -37.65
C ALA A 492 -46.82 43.32 -37.54
N GLU A 493 -47.13 43.82 -36.34
CA GLU A 493 -48.17 44.84 -36.15
C GLU A 493 -47.82 46.14 -36.90
N ALA A 494 -46.56 46.57 -36.89
CA ALA A 494 -46.11 47.73 -37.65
C ALA A 494 -46.23 47.52 -39.17
N GLU A 495 -45.81 46.35 -39.70
CA GLU A 495 -45.98 46.01 -41.11
C GLU A 495 -47.45 46.03 -41.56
N VAL A 496 -48.36 45.54 -40.70
CA VAL A 496 -49.80 45.59 -40.97
C VAL A 496 -50.32 47.04 -41.02
N LEU A 497 -49.84 47.91 -40.12
CA LEU A 497 -50.18 49.33 -40.14
C LEU A 497 -49.67 50.02 -41.42
N GLU A 498 -48.45 49.72 -41.86
CA GLU A 498 -47.91 50.25 -43.12
C GLU A 498 -48.73 49.79 -44.33
N LEU A 499 -49.13 48.51 -44.38
CA LEU A 499 -49.99 47.99 -45.44
C LEU A 499 -51.38 48.63 -45.40
N GLN A 500 -51.93 48.87 -44.22
CA GLN A 500 -53.21 49.54 -44.04
C GLN A 500 -53.14 50.99 -44.55
N GLU A 501 -52.09 51.73 -44.19
CA GLU A 501 -51.86 53.09 -44.67
C GLU A 501 -51.66 53.14 -46.19
N TYR A 502 -50.95 52.16 -46.76
CA TYR A 502 -50.82 52.02 -48.21
C TYR A 502 -52.18 51.82 -48.88
N ILE A 503 -53.01 50.91 -48.36
CA ILE A 503 -54.37 50.67 -48.88
C ILE A 503 -55.19 51.96 -48.80
N ASP A 504 -55.20 52.65 -47.66
CA ASP A 504 -56.00 53.85 -47.46
C ASP A 504 -55.57 54.98 -48.42
N ASN A 505 -54.26 55.19 -48.59
CA ASN A 505 -53.72 56.16 -49.55
C ASN A 505 -54.07 55.82 -51.00
N HIS A 506 -53.95 54.54 -51.40
CA HIS A 506 -54.28 54.10 -52.75
C HIS A 506 -55.79 54.12 -53.02
N LEU A 507 -56.61 53.80 -52.03
CA LEU A 507 -58.07 53.91 -52.14
C LEU A 507 -58.51 55.36 -52.37
N ILE A 508 -57.88 56.34 -51.71
CA ILE A 508 -58.13 57.75 -51.96
C ILE A 508 -57.75 58.11 -53.41
N ARG A 509 -56.54 57.75 -53.87
CA ARG A 509 -56.10 57.99 -55.25
C ARG A 509 -57.01 57.34 -56.28
N TYR A 510 -57.44 56.09 -56.06
CA TYR A 510 -58.36 55.41 -56.97
C TYR A 510 -59.73 56.07 -57.00
N LYS A 511 -60.25 56.56 -55.86
CA LYS A 511 -61.51 57.33 -55.83
C LYS A 511 -61.38 58.64 -56.60
N GLU A 512 -60.27 59.34 -56.47
CA GLU A 512 -59.98 60.57 -57.24
C GLU A 512 -59.88 60.28 -58.75
N GLU A 513 -59.19 59.21 -59.15
CA GLU A 513 -59.08 58.85 -60.56
C GLU A 513 -60.42 58.35 -61.13
N ILE A 514 -61.21 57.59 -60.37
CA ILE A 514 -62.57 57.21 -60.77
C ILE A 514 -63.44 58.45 -60.95
N THR A 515 -63.36 59.44 -60.07
CA THR A 515 -64.13 60.69 -60.23
C THR A 515 -63.63 61.53 -61.41
N ARG A 516 -62.33 61.58 -61.67
CA ARG A 516 -61.76 62.20 -62.87
C ARG A 516 -62.20 61.50 -64.16
N LEU A 517 -62.14 60.18 -64.20
CA LEU A 517 -62.59 59.37 -65.34
C LEU A 517 -64.09 59.51 -65.58
N ARG A 518 -64.91 59.59 -64.52
CA ARG A 518 -66.34 59.88 -64.65
C ARG A 518 -66.58 61.27 -65.24
N ARG A 519 -65.88 62.32 -64.79
CA ARG A 519 -65.97 63.65 -65.40
C ARG A 519 -65.55 63.64 -66.88
N LEU A 520 -64.49 62.91 -67.23
CA LEU A 520 -64.07 62.74 -68.63
C LEU A 520 -65.13 61.99 -69.45
N HIS A 521 -65.77 60.96 -68.88
CA HIS A 521 -66.87 60.24 -69.53
C HIS A 521 -68.09 61.14 -69.71
N GLU A 522 -68.46 61.95 -68.71
CA GLU A 522 -69.54 62.94 -68.81
C GLU A 522 -69.23 63.99 -69.89
N THR A 523 -67.98 64.41 -70.07
CA THR A 523 -67.60 65.30 -71.18
C THR A 523 -67.59 64.60 -72.55
N ALA A 524 -67.30 63.30 -72.60
CA ALA A 524 -67.36 62.48 -73.82
C ALA A 524 -68.80 62.10 -74.19
N GLU A 525 -69.67 61.88 -73.21
CA GLU A 525 -71.12 61.73 -73.35
C GLU A 525 -71.76 63.05 -73.72
N ALA A 526 -71.33 64.20 -73.19
CA ALA A 526 -71.78 65.52 -73.64
C ALA A 526 -71.39 65.79 -75.11
N ARG A 527 -70.25 65.25 -75.58
CA ARG A 527 -69.86 65.27 -77.01
C ARG A 527 -70.63 64.26 -77.86
N ARG A 528 -71.02 63.09 -77.31
CA ARG A 528 -71.90 62.12 -77.99
C ARG A 528 -73.38 62.52 -77.94
N SER A 529 -73.81 63.37 -77.01
CA SER A 529 -75.19 63.84 -76.85
C SER A 529 -75.61 64.90 -77.88
N GLN A 530 -74.71 65.32 -78.78
CA GLN A 530 -75.04 66.07 -79.99
C GLN A 530 -75.30 65.16 -81.22
N SER A 531 -75.26 63.84 -81.07
CA SER A 531 -75.70 62.87 -82.08
C SER A 531 -76.42 61.68 -81.42
N ALA A 532 -77.75 61.66 -81.54
CA ALA A 532 -78.75 60.76 -80.91
C ALA A 532 -78.55 59.22 -81.08
N PRO A 533 -79.51 58.33 -80.68
CA PRO A 533 -80.04 58.05 -79.33
C PRO A 533 -80.09 56.52 -78.96
N GLN A 534 -80.49 56.23 -77.71
CA GLN A 534 -81.19 55.02 -77.17
C GLN A 534 -80.62 53.60 -77.39
N THR A 535 -80.39 52.84 -76.29
CA THR A 535 -81.08 51.54 -76.06
C THR A 535 -80.92 51.02 -74.63
N ALA A 536 -81.97 50.37 -74.14
CA ALA A 536 -82.10 49.72 -72.84
C ALA A 536 -81.23 48.46 -72.69
N CYS A 537 -80.94 48.05 -71.44
CA CYS A 537 -80.90 46.62 -71.11
C CYS A 537 -80.95 46.33 -69.59
N ARG A 538 -81.57 45.19 -69.30
CA ARG A 538 -82.04 44.65 -68.03
C ARG A 538 -81.20 43.39 -67.73
N ALA A 539 -80.63 43.21 -66.53
CA ALA A 539 -80.12 41.92 -66.04
C ALA A 539 -79.77 42.00 -64.54
N LEU A 540 -80.51 41.30 -63.66
CA LEU A 540 -80.21 39.97 -63.10
C LEU A 540 -79.15 40.00 -61.99
N ARG A 541 -79.59 40.06 -60.72
CA ARG A 541 -78.80 39.65 -59.56
C ARG A 541 -79.16 38.21 -59.19
N LYS A 542 -78.21 37.29 -59.36
CA LYS A 542 -78.15 36.01 -58.66
C LYS A 542 -77.18 36.15 -57.49
N THR A 543 -77.59 35.72 -56.31
CA THR A 543 -76.75 35.60 -55.10
C THR A 543 -76.00 34.26 -55.10
N PRO A 544 -74.74 34.19 -54.61
CA PRO A 544 -74.05 32.93 -54.35
C PRO A 544 -74.17 32.50 -52.88
N PRO A 545 -73.95 31.20 -52.55
CA PRO A 545 -73.98 30.71 -51.18
C PRO A 545 -72.61 30.78 -50.47
N HIS A 546 -72.69 30.88 -49.15
CA HIS A 546 -71.60 30.82 -48.18
C HIS A 546 -70.80 29.50 -48.26
N TYR A 547 -69.48 29.61 -48.26
CA TYR A 547 -68.57 28.55 -47.80
C TYR A 547 -68.05 28.93 -46.41
N ALA A 548 -68.26 28.02 -45.45
CA ALA A 548 -67.61 28.03 -44.15
C ALA A 548 -66.27 27.27 -44.27
N CYS A 549 -65.16 27.90 -43.86
CA CYS A 549 -63.86 27.25 -43.69
C CYS A 549 -63.73 26.67 -42.28
N LYS A 550 -63.01 25.54 -42.22
CA LYS A 550 -62.34 25.01 -41.03
C LYS A 550 -61.06 25.78 -40.76
#